data_AF-A0AAV0CGD9-F1
#
_entry.id   AF-A0AAV0CGD9-F1
#
_cell.length_a   1.000
_cell.length_b   1.000
_cell.length_c   1.000
_cell.angle_alpha   90.00
_cell.angle_beta   90.00
_cell.angle_gamma   90.00
#
_symmetry.space_group_name_H-M   'P 1'
#
loop_
_entity.id
_entity.type
_entity.pdbx_description
1 polymer ?
#
loop_
_entity_poly.entity_id
_entity_poly.type
_entity_poly.pdbx_seq_one_letter_code
_entity_poly.pdbx_strand_id
1 'polypeptide(L)'
;MLAHVTQSFAGICQILLCHPNLLVPSLNSFIPFPLSGFRSHSIHYSSGSRSSRYRSISFSLMASSGRSSPIHSSHSCIPATHQPSLVVFSGGTAFNCVAEELKKLTTRVTHVLPVSDDGGSTSEIVRVLGGPAVGDIRSRCLRLSDQSTSEALAVRTLLGHRLPLDAQKSKLEWYAIVEGNHGLWKGVSKPYGETIRAFLAYFQNQILRRSEDAFCFSNGSIGNFFFAGARTFFQSLDAAIFLFSRVSDIPIESLVLPVISTNERLTLGCELWDGTIIRGQNKISHPTNGWMEPIDKGITSCPALPTKIKRVFYMSSEGSNLSHEVFPDVNPTVLEQLKNADCIIFAMGSLFTSICPSLVLLGVGEIISSRSCPKVLMLNGTHDRETSGFNASCFVTAITDALNRTHGNHNCLKNPPNRYINALMVPRDGQIPVDVGHLTSQGIYNVVTVDSFRDPKVGTIFDPKSLIQALVTLLIQT
;
A
#
# COMPACT_ATOMS: atom_id res chain seq x y z
N MET A 1 -19.19 -16.64 24.39
CA MET A 1 -18.47 -16.48 23.11
C MET A 1 -19.32 -15.78 22.04
N LEU A 2 -20.61 -16.12 21.85
CA LEU A 2 -21.52 -15.37 20.95
C LEU A 2 -21.78 -13.90 21.38
N ALA A 3 -21.82 -13.61 22.69
CA ALA A 3 -22.07 -12.25 23.20
C ALA A 3 -20.93 -11.24 22.94
N HIS A 4 -19.70 -11.72 22.67
CA HIS A 4 -18.57 -10.85 22.32
C HIS A 4 -18.53 -10.49 20.83
N VAL A 5 -19.17 -11.30 19.98
CA VAL A 5 -19.28 -11.05 18.53
C VAL A 5 -20.32 -9.95 18.26
N THR A 6 -21.42 -9.91 19.04
CA THR A 6 -22.44 -8.86 18.94
C THR A 6 -21.96 -7.50 19.47
N GLN A 7 -21.09 -7.45 20.48
CA GLN A 7 -20.46 -6.20 20.93
C GLN A 7 -19.45 -5.64 19.91
N SER A 8 -18.72 -6.50 19.19
CA SER A 8 -17.81 -6.07 18.13
C SER A 8 -18.55 -5.42 16.95
N PHE A 9 -19.77 -5.90 16.63
CA PHE A 9 -20.64 -5.26 15.63
C PHE A 9 -21.07 -3.85 16.03
N ALA A 10 -21.36 -3.61 17.31
CA ALA A 10 -21.74 -2.28 17.81
C ALA A 10 -20.60 -1.26 17.70
N GLY A 11 -19.35 -1.66 17.99
CA GLY A 11 -18.17 -0.81 17.81
C GLY A 11 -17.86 -0.49 16.34
N ILE A 12 -18.01 -1.48 15.45
CA ILE A 12 -17.87 -1.30 13.99
C ILE A 12 -18.95 -0.36 13.44
N CYS A 13 -20.20 -0.52 13.89
CA CYS A 13 -21.30 0.40 13.53
C CYS A 13 -21.07 1.82 14.04
N GLN A 14 -20.47 2.00 15.22
CA GLN A 14 -20.22 3.34 15.78
C GLN A 14 -19.16 4.14 15.02
N ILE A 15 -18.21 3.46 14.36
CA ILE A 15 -17.24 4.09 13.44
C ILE A 15 -17.87 4.35 12.06
N LEU A 16 -18.73 3.46 11.57
CA LEU A 16 -19.38 3.58 10.26
C LEU A 16 -20.54 4.59 10.23
N LEU A 17 -21.21 4.83 11.36
CA LEU A 17 -22.43 5.67 11.45
C LEU A 17 -22.17 7.16 11.75
N CYS A 18 -20.92 7.58 11.96
CA CYS A 18 -20.59 8.99 12.21
C CYS A 18 -20.41 9.83 10.93
N HIS A 19 -20.83 9.35 9.76
CA HIS A 19 -20.67 10.07 8.48
C HIS A 19 -22.02 10.43 7.82
N PRO A 20 -22.25 11.68 7.35
CA PRO A 20 -23.57 12.10 6.85
C PRO A 20 -24.04 11.52 5.50
N ASN A 21 -23.28 10.63 4.85
CA ASN A 21 -23.51 10.26 3.44
C ASN A 21 -23.51 8.74 3.14
N LEU A 22 -23.66 7.86 4.13
CA LEU A 22 -23.83 6.43 3.86
C LEU A 22 -25.30 6.00 3.96
N LEU A 23 -25.92 5.80 2.80
CA LEU A 23 -27.14 4.99 2.67
C LEU A 23 -26.74 3.51 2.80
N VAL A 24 -27.05 2.90 3.94
CA VAL A 24 -26.94 1.45 4.14
C VAL A 24 -28.13 0.78 3.43
N PRO A 25 -27.94 -0.19 2.51
CA PRO A 25 -29.04 -0.97 1.95
C PRO A 25 -29.69 -1.82 3.05
N SER A 26 -31.02 -1.93 3.01
CA SER A 26 -31.83 -2.62 4.01
C SER A 26 -31.38 -4.07 4.27
N LEU A 27 -31.11 -4.38 5.55
CA LEU A 27 -30.94 -5.73 6.10
C LEU A 27 -32.25 -6.52 5.96
N ASN A 28 -32.48 -7.19 4.83
CA ASN A 28 -33.60 -8.11 4.66
C ASN A 28 -33.27 -9.34 3.79
N SER A 29 -32.04 -9.83 3.88
CA SER A 29 -31.63 -11.06 3.19
C SER A 29 -30.63 -11.87 4.01
N PHE A 30 -31.07 -12.43 5.13
CA PHE A 30 -30.46 -13.61 5.74
C PHE A 30 -31.58 -14.55 6.18
N ILE A 31 -31.77 -15.62 5.42
CA ILE A 31 -32.67 -16.75 5.75
C ILE A 31 -31.81 -17.81 6.45
N PRO A 32 -32.16 -18.29 7.66
CA PRO A 32 -31.65 -19.54 8.20
C PRO A 32 -32.59 -20.72 7.85
N PHE A 33 -32.05 -21.84 7.37
CA PHE A 33 -32.78 -23.10 7.21
C PHE A 33 -33.05 -23.80 8.58
N PRO A 34 -34.04 -24.69 8.68
CA PRO A 34 -34.92 -24.77 9.85
C PRO A 34 -34.68 -25.98 10.77
N LEU A 35 -35.10 -25.82 12.03
CA LEU A 35 -35.47 -26.92 12.93
C LEU A 35 -37.01 -26.92 13.12
N SER A 36 -37.60 -28.02 12.65
CA SER A 36 -38.88 -28.68 13.02
C SER A 36 -40.07 -27.87 13.57
N GLY A 37 -41.19 -27.96 12.82
CA GLY A 37 -42.53 -28.33 13.32
C GLY A 37 -43.21 -27.40 14.32
N PHE A 38 -44.24 -26.68 13.90
CA PHE A 38 -45.60 -26.70 14.46
C PHE A 38 -46.52 -25.78 13.62
N ARG A 39 -47.82 -25.95 13.83
CA ARG A 39 -48.94 -25.69 12.92
C ARG A 39 -49.19 -24.22 12.55
N SER A 40 -49.83 -24.09 11.40
CA SER A 40 -50.53 -22.94 10.81
C SER A 40 -51.32 -22.09 11.81
N HIS A 41 -51.42 -20.78 11.54
CA HIS A 41 -52.65 -19.97 11.57
C HIS A 41 -52.42 -18.65 10.80
N SER A 42 -53.30 -18.38 9.84
CA SER A 42 -53.32 -17.17 9.00
C SER A 42 -54.13 -16.06 9.67
N ILE A 43 -53.62 -14.83 9.73
CA ILE A 43 -54.42 -13.63 9.99
C ILE A 43 -53.94 -12.48 9.08
N HIS A 44 -54.92 -11.83 8.44
CA HIS A 44 -54.81 -10.75 7.45
C HIS A 44 -54.88 -9.34 8.07
N TYR A 45 -54.51 -8.33 7.25
CA TYR A 45 -54.74 -6.86 7.34
C TYR A 45 -53.81 -6.06 8.28
N SER A 46 -53.43 -4.80 8.01
CA SER A 46 -53.69 -3.82 6.95
C SER A 46 -52.62 -2.71 7.01
N SER A 47 -52.45 -1.99 5.91
CA SER A 47 -51.56 -0.83 5.73
C SER A 47 -52.05 0.41 6.48
N GLY A 48 -51.11 1.15 7.10
CA GLY A 48 -51.37 2.45 7.70
C GLY A 48 -50.18 3.39 7.50
N SER A 49 -50.30 4.33 6.56
CA SER A 49 -49.36 5.42 6.34
C SER A 49 -49.56 6.54 7.37
N ARG A 50 -48.50 6.99 8.05
CA ARG A 50 -48.48 8.29 8.73
C ARG A 50 -47.16 9.01 8.52
N SER A 51 -47.27 10.14 7.82
CA SER A 51 -46.28 11.20 7.67
C SER A 51 -46.12 11.97 8.99
N SER A 52 -44.88 12.27 9.38
CA SER A 52 -44.58 13.31 10.37
C SER A 52 -43.23 13.97 10.07
N ARG A 53 -43.30 15.29 9.86
CA ARG A 53 -42.20 16.23 9.62
C ARG A 53 -41.29 16.35 10.86
N TYR A 54 -39.97 16.39 10.65
CA TYR A 54 -39.02 16.87 11.65
C TYR A 54 -38.45 18.23 11.25
N ARG A 55 -38.55 19.20 12.18
CA ARG A 55 -37.96 20.54 12.12
C ARG A 55 -36.47 20.47 12.42
N SER A 56 -35.64 21.15 11.63
CA SER A 56 -34.23 21.38 11.97
C SER A 56 -34.11 22.57 12.93
N ILE A 57 -33.22 22.45 13.91
CA ILE A 57 -32.79 23.53 14.80
C ILE A 57 -31.31 23.76 14.50
N SER A 58 -30.99 24.94 13.97
CA SER A 58 -29.63 25.41 13.72
C SER A 58 -29.11 26.13 14.97
N PHE A 59 -27.94 25.73 15.47
CA PHE A 59 -27.18 26.51 16.47
C PHE A 59 -26.00 27.20 15.77
N SER A 60 -26.05 28.53 15.70
CA SER A 60 -24.88 29.39 15.44
C SER A 60 -24.22 29.73 16.77
N LEU A 61 -22.90 29.63 16.84
CA LEU A 61 -22.12 30.28 17.90
C LEU A 61 -21.05 31.20 17.29
N MET A 62 -20.94 32.36 17.94
CA MET A 62 -20.28 33.57 17.48
C MET A 62 -18.75 33.48 17.49
N ALA A 63 -18.15 34.14 16.49
CA ALA A 63 -16.72 34.43 16.42
C ALA A 63 -16.40 35.68 17.26
N SER A 64 -15.41 35.58 18.15
CA SER A 64 -14.77 36.72 18.80
C SER A 64 -13.36 36.91 18.26
N SER A 65 -13.12 38.09 17.72
CA SER A 65 -11.89 38.60 17.13
C SER A 65 -10.78 38.86 18.17
N GLY A 66 -9.57 38.36 17.92
CA GLY A 66 -8.34 38.78 18.57
C GLY A 66 -7.20 38.80 17.56
N ARG A 67 -6.74 40.00 17.20
CA ARG A 67 -5.59 40.25 16.32
C ARG A 67 -4.28 40.11 17.10
N SER A 68 -3.34 39.33 16.59
CA SER A 68 -1.90 39.52 16.81
C SER A 68 -1.12 38.94 15.62
N SER A 69 -0.44 39.81 14.89
CA SER A 69 0.47 39.46 13.79
C SER A 69 1.84 39.04 14.34
N PRO A 70 2.53 38.10 13.69
CA PRO A 70 3.96 38.32 13.48
C PRO A 70 4.43 37.97 12.06
N ILE A 71 5.09 38.98 11.45
CA ILE A 71 6.38 38.92 10.74
C ILE A 71 6.58 37.76 9.75
N HIS A 72 6.50 38.09 8.47
CA HIS A 72 6.84 37.26 7.32
C HIS A 72 8.32 36.84 7.30
N SER A 73 8.59 35.54 7.29
CA SER A 73 9.73 34.96 6.57
C SER A 73 9.22 34.46 5.22
N SER A 74 9.93 34.84 4.15
CA SER A 74 9.60 34.48 2.76
C SER A 74 9.93 33.01 2.50
N HIS A 75 9.07 32.10 2.94
CA HIS A 75 8.94 30.80 2.31
C HIS A 75 8.00 30.97 1.13
N SER A 76 8.50 30.69 -0.08
CA SER A 76 7.69 30.54 -1.28
C SER A 76 6.70 29.38 -1.07
N CYS A 77 5.54 29.73 -0.51
CA CYS A 77 4.43 28.85 -0.22
C CYS A 77 3.51 28.83 -1.44
N ILE A 78 3.12 27.64 -1.87
CA ILE A 78 2.05 27.46 -2.86
C ILE A 78 0.81 28.19 -2.29
N PRO A 79 0.12 29.05 -3.07
CA PRO A 79 -1.09 29.72 -2.60
C PRO A 79 -2.07 28.70 -2.02
N ALA A 80 -2.63 28.98 -0.84
CA ALA A 80 -3.45 28.08 -0.03
C ALA A 80 -4.76 27.58 -0.70
N THR A 81 -4.97 27.85 -1.99
CA THR A 81 -6.21 27.58 -2.71
C THR A 81 -6.22 26.26 -3.49
N HIS A 82 -5.09 25.56 -3.65
CA HIS A 82 -5.10 24.17 -4.15
C HIS A 82 -3.89 23.35 -3.67
N GLN A 83 -4.11 22.45 -2.71
CA GLN A 83 -3.15 21.38 -2.43
C GLN A 83 -3.13 20.39 -3.62
N PRO A 84 -1.95 20.06 -4.18
CA PRO A 84 -1.86 19.18 -5.35
C PRO A 84 -2.27 17.74 -5.00
N SER A 85 -2.93 17.07 -5.94
CA SER A 85 -3.26 15.65 -5.89
C SER A 85 -2.13 14.82 -6.51
N LEU A 86 -1.54 13.91 -5.75
CA LEU A 86 -0.40 13.11 -6.19
C LEU A 86 -0.80 11.63 -6.30
N VAL A 87 -0.38 10.96 -7.37
CA VAL A 87 -0.39 9.49 -7.44
C VAL A 87 1.04 9.00 -7.38
N VAL A 88 1.34 8.13 -6.44
CA VAL A 88 2.68 7.58 -6.22
C VAL A 88 2.65 6.08 -6.42
N PHE A 89 3.32 5.60 -7.46
CA PHE A 89 3.69 4.20 -7.59
C PHE A 89 4.92 3.96 -6.74
N SER A 90 4.80 3.07 -5.76
CA SER A 90 5.88 2.73 -4.83
C SER A 90 5.81 1.26 -4.44
N GLY A 91 6.78 0.79 -3.67
CA GLY A 91 6.69 -0.50 -2.98
C GLY A 91 7.03 -0.35 -1.50
N GLY A 92 7.87 -1.26 -1.01
CA GLY A 92 8.26 -1.38 0.39
C GLY A 92 9.01 -0.18 0.99
N THR A 93 10.16 -0.45 1.61
CA THR A 93 10.72 0.48 2.61
C THR A 93 11.40 1.72 2.04
N ALA A 94 11.85 1.70 0.78
CA ALA A 94 12.65 2.79 0.19
C ALA A 94 11.92 4.14 0.25
N PHE A 95 10.61 4.15 -0.04
CA PHE A 95 9.80 5.38 -0.03
C PHE A 95 9.24 5.73 1.36
N ASN A 96 9.62 5.02 2.43
CA ASN A 96 9.04 5.28 3.76
C ASN A 96 9.44 6.64 4.34
N CYS A 97 10.71 7.05 4.19
CA CYS A 97 11.18 8.34 4.72
C CYS A 97 10.54 9.54 4.00
N VAL A 98 10.25 9.41 2.70
CA VAL A 98 9.66 10.48 1.89
C VAL A 98 8.16 10.59 2.09
N ALA A 99 7.45 9.49 2.29
CA ALA A 99 5.99 9.55 2.45
C ALA A 99 5.52 10.29 3.72
N GLU A 100 6.31 10.25 4.80
CA GLU A 100 6.01 11.07 5.99
C GLU A 100 6.16 12.56 5.68
N GLU A 101 7.19 12.93 4.91
CA GLU A 101 7.49 14.32 4.57
C GLU A 101 6.56 14.87 3.48
N LEU A 102 6.01 14.02 2.60
CA LEU A 102 4.98 14.41 1.63
C LEU A 102 3.75 15.03 2.28
N LYS A 103 3.39 14.63 3.50
CA LYS A 103 2.26 15.20 4.25
C LYS A 103 2.40 16.71 4.48
N LYS A 104 3.63 17.24 4.47
CA LYS A 104 3.89 18.68 4.60
C LYS A 104 3.59 19.45 3.31
N LEU A 105 3.59 18.77 2.17
CA LEU A 105 3.20 19.33 0.88
C LEU A 105 1.68 19.20 0.67
N THR A 106 1.13 18.00 0.85
CA THR A 106 -0.27 17.69 0.60
C THR A 106 -0.67 16.39 1.31
N THR A 107 -1.91 16.30 1.78
CA THR A 107 -2.49 15.03 2.23
C THR A 107 -3.21 14.28 1.10
N ARG A 108 -3.41 14.91 -0.07
CA ARG A 108 -4.07 14.32 -1.25
C ARG A 108 -3.11 13.42 -2.02
N VAL A 109 -2.62 12.36 -1.37
CA VAL A 109 -1.65 11.41 -1.94
C VAL A 109 -2.29 10.04 -2.04
N THR A 110 -2.34 9.51 -3.26
CA THR A 110 -2.70 8.11 -3.52
C THR A 110 -1.43 7.28 -3.67
N HIS A 111 -1.16 6.43 -2.69
CA HIS A 111 -0.07 5.46 -2.72
C HIS A 111 -0.56 4.16 -3.36
N VAL A 112 -0.09 3.88 -4.58
CA VAL A 112 -0.40 2.66 -5.33
C VAL A 112 0.70 1.64 -5.06
N LEU A 113 0.32 0.46 -4.58
CA LEU A 113 1.25 -0.59 -4.14
C LEU A 113 0.93 -1.94 -4.79
N PRO A 114 1.95 -2.73 -5.17
CA PRO A 114 1.75 -4.08 -5.65
C PRO A 114 1.30 -5.04 -4.53
N VAL A 115 0.70 -6.16 -4.93
CA VAL A 115 0.15 -7.20 -4.02
C VAL A 115 0.82 -8.58 -4.21
N SER A 116 2.02 -8.59 -4.79
CA SER A 116 2.78 -9.81 -5.16
C SER A 116 3.92 -10.17 -4.22
N ASP A 117 4.12 -9.43 -3.13
CA ASP A 117 5.22 -9.68 -2.19
C ASP A 117 5.08 -11.04 -1.48
N ASP A 118 6.10 -11.89 -1.64
CA ASP A 118 6.17 -13.24 -1.09
C ASP A 118 7.35 -13.41 -0.11
N GLY A 119 7.82 -12.31 0.50
CA GLY A 119 8.90 -12.30 1.49
C GLY A 119 8.45 -12.19 2.96
N GLY A 120 9.35 -12.56 3.88
CA GLY A 120 9.22 -12.32 5.33
C GLY A 120 7.93 -12.86 5.96
N SER A 121 7.37 -12.15 6.94
CA SER A 121 6.10 -12.55 7.58
C SER A 121 4.89 -12.62 6.62
N THR A 122 4.97 -11.99 5.44
CA THR A 122 3.91 -12.06 4.43
C THR A 122 3.84 -13.46 3.82
N SER A 123 5.01 -14.07 3.55
CA SER A 123 5.08 -15.41 2.94
C SER A 123 4.41 -16.46 3.81
N GLU A 124 4.59 -16.37 5.12
CA GLU A 124 4.01 -17.30 6.09
C GLU A 124 2.48 -17.16 6.19
N ILE A 125 1.97 -15.93 6.17
CA ILE A 125 0.53 -15.67 6.09
C ILE A 125 -0.06 -16.25 4.81
N VAL A 126 0.57 -15.98 3.66
CA VAL A 126 0.11 -16.46 2.36
C VAL A 126 0.20 -17.98 2.28
N ARG A 127 1.21 -18.61 2.88
CA ARG A 127 1.37 -20.06 2.94
C ARG A 127 0.21 -20.73 3.69
N VAL A 128 -0.15 -20.21 4.87
CA VAL A 128 -1.15 -20.85 5.74
C VAL A 128 -2.59 -20.41 5.41
N LEU A 129 -2.80 -19.14 5.12
CA LEU A 129 -4.14 -18.55 4.92
C LEU A 129 -4.47 -18.23 3.45
N GLY A 130 -3.48 -18.25 2.55
CA GLY A 130 -3.66 -17.83 1.16
C GLY A 130 -3.85 -16.32 1.00
N GLY A 131 -4.23 -15.93 -0.22
CA GLY A 131 -4.54 -14.55 -0.59
C GLY A 131 -3.35 -13.67 -0.97
N PRO A 132 -3.59 -12.36 -1.18
CA PRO A 132 -2.60 -11.43 -1.67
C PRO A 132 -1.59 -11.06 -0.59
N ALA A 133 -0.45 -10.52 -1.03
CA ALA A 133 0.53 -9.93 -0.14
C ALA A 133 -0.01 -8.68 0.55
N VAL A 134 0.22 -8.55 1.85
CA VAL A 134 -0.24 -7.41 2.67
C VAL A 134 0.90 -6.53 3.19
N GLY A 135 2.16 -6.97 3.05
CA GLY A 135 3.31 -6.38 3.74
C GLY A 135 3.58 -4.92 3.36
N ASP A 136 3.64 -4.61 2.07
CA ASP A 136 3.93 -3.26 1.58
C ASP A 136 2.78 -2.29 1.88
N ILE A 137 1.53 -2.75 1.70
CA ILE A 137 0.32 -2.01 2.06
C ILE A 137 0.30 -1.68 3.55
N ARG A 138 0.48 -2.68 4.42
CA ARG A 138 0.57 -2.47 5.87
C ARG A 138 1.71 -1.52 6.23
N SER A 139 2.88 -1.65 5.59
CA SER A 139 4.02 -0.74 5.81
C SER A 139 3.64 0.71 5.49
N ARG A 140 2.95 0.94 4.38
CA ARG A 140 2.51 2.28 3.98
C ARG A 140 1.43 2.83 4.92
N CYS A 141 0.41 2.04 5.25
CA CYS A 141 -0.62 2.46 6.21
C CYS A 141 -0.01 2.84 7.56
N LEU A 142 0.90 2.00 8.08
CA LEU A 142 1.62 2.29 9.31
C LEU A 142 2.39 3.60 9.18
N ARG A 143 3.14 3.82 8.09
CA ARG A 143 3.94 5.03 7.87
C ARG A 143 3.06 6.29 7.86
N LEU A 144 1.87 6.19 7.28
CA LEU A 144 0.89 7.27 7.20
C LEU A 144 0.05 7.43 8.48
N SER A 145 0.24 6.61 9.51
CA SER A 145 -0.51 6.74 10.75
C SER A 145 -0.33 8.11 11.40
N ASP A 146 -1.32 8.54 12.18
CA ASP A 146 -1.16 9.68 13.07
C ASP A 146 -0.03 9.44 14.09
N GLN A 147 0.60 10.53 14.51
CA GLN A 147 1.65 10.59 15.52
C GLN A 147 1.44 11.77 16.48
N SER A 148 0.32 12.48 16.36
CA SER A 148 0.05 13.71 17.10
C SER A 148 -0.34 13.46 18.56
N THR A 149 -0.92 12.29 18.85
CA THR A 149 -1.38 11.92 20.20
C THR A 149 -0.60 10.74 20.78
N SER A 150 -0.56 10.64 22.11
CA SER A 150 0.05 9.50 22.80
C SER A 150 -0.64 8.16 22.46
N GLU A 151 -1.95 8.19 22.23
CA GLU A 151 -2.70 7.01 21.81
C GLU A 151 -2.34 6.59 20.39
N ALA A 152 -2.27 7.54 19.44
CA ALA A 152 -1.86 7.24 18.06
C ALA A 152 -0.45 6.62 18.01
N LEU A 153 0.48 7.15 18.82
CA LEU A 153 1.82 6.56 18.98
C LEU A 153 1.80 5.15 19.58
N ALA A 154 0.91 4.88 20.55
CA ALA A 154 0.74 3.56 21.14
C ALA A 154 0.17 2.55 20.12
N VAL A 155 -0.86 2.94 19.37
CA VAL A 155 -1.46 2.11 18.31
C VAL A 155 -0.44 1.85 17.20
N ARG A 156 0.31 2.87 16.77
CA ARG A 156 1.38 2.73 15.79
C ARG A 156 2.46 1.76 16.30
N THR A 157 2.88 1.89 17.57
CA THR A 157 3.87 0.97 18.18
C THR A 157 3.35 -0.48 18.17
N LEU A 158 2.10 -0.70 18.56
CA LEU A 158 1.48 -2.03 18.56
C LEU A 158 1.43 -2.64 17.15
N LEU A 159 0.91 -1.91 16.15
CA LEU A 159 0.76 -2.42 14.78
C LEU A 159 2.11 -2.50 14.05
N GLY A 160 3.08 -1.67 14.43
CA GLY A 160 4.45 -1.70 13.92
C GLY A 160 5.33 -2.78 14.54
N HIS A 161 4.87 -3.42 15.62
CA HIS A 161 5.66 -4.40 16.35
C HIS A 161 5.99 -5.64 15.51
N ARG A 162 7.23 -6.13 15.66
CA ARG A 162 7.70 -7.40 15.11
C ARG A 162 8.08 -8.33 16.23
N LEU A 163 7.58 -9.56 16.16
CA LEU A 163 7.90 -10.60 17.11
C LEU A 163 9.37 -11.01 17.02
N PRO A 164 9.95 -11.59 18.09
CA PRO A 164 11.30 -12.14 18.10
C PRO A 164 11.55 -13.16 16.99
N LEU A 165 12.81 -13.35 16.62
CA LEU A 165 13.21 -14.40 15.66
C LEU A 165 13.04 -15.81 16.24
N ASP A 166 13.22 -15.96 17.55
CA ASP A 166 13.06 -17.24 18.24
C ASP A 166 11.59 -17.72 18.19
N ALA A 167 11.37 -18.94 17.72
CA ALA A 167 10.04 -19.49 17.48
C ALA A 167 9.22 -19.67 18.77
N GLN A 168 9.86 -20.04 19.88
CA GLN A 168 9.16 -20.26 21.14
C GLN A 168 8.80 -18.93 21.80
N LYS A 169 9.75 -17.98 21.86
CA LYS A 169 9.52 -16.63 22.40
C LYS A 169 8.47 -15.87 21.59
N SER A 170 8.53 -15.93 20.26
CA SER A 170 7.54 -15.29 19.40
C SER A 170 6.13 -15.83 19.61
N LYS A 171 5.97 -17.15 19.76
CA LYS A 171 4.68 -17.77 20.06
C LYS A 171 4.12 -17.35 21.43
N LEU A 172 4.96 -17.32 22.47
CA LEU A 172 4.56 -16.88 23.81
C LEU A 172 4.15 -15.41 23.83
N GLU A 173 4.94 -14.55 23.19
CA GLU A 173 4.66 -13.12 23.09
C GLU A 173 3.38 -12.86 22.29
N TRP A 174 3.18 -13.56 21.18
CA TRP A 174 1.94 -13.50 20.40
C TRP A 174 0.70 -13.84 21.26
N TYR A 175 0.74 -14.90 22.05
CA TYR A 175 -0.38 -15.26 22.93
C TYR A 175 -0.65 -14.19 23.99
N ALA A 176 0.39 -13.65 24.63
CA ALA A 176 0.23 -12.54 25.57
C ALA A 176 -0.43 -11.31 24.91
N ILE A 177 -0.10 -11.03 23.64
CA ILE A 177 -0.71 -9.93 22.87
C ILE A 177 -2.19 -10.22 22.60
N VAL A 178 -2.53 -11.40 22.08
CA VAL A 178 -3.92 -11.78 21.75
C VAL A 178 -4.81 -11.82 22.99
N GLU A 179 -4.29 -12.25 24.14
CA GLU A 179 -5.02 -12.24 25.41
C GLU A 179 -5.26 -10.82 25.96
N GLY A 180 -4.48 -9.84 25.51
CA GLY A 180 -4.53 -8.47 26.04
C GLY A 180 -3.63 -8.22 27.26
N ASN A 181 -2.76 -9.16 27.60
CA ASN A 181 -1.89 -9.11 28.79
C ASN A 181 -0.51 -8.50 28.50
N HIS A 182 -0.17 -8.26 27.24
CA HIS A 182 1.12 -7.73 26.83
C HIS A 182 1.26 -6.21 27.02
N GLY A 183 2.46 -5.75 27.35
CA GLY A 183 2.75 -4.32 27.57
C GLY A 183 2.53 -3.41 26.37
N LEU A 184 2.46 -3.96 25.14
CA LEU A 184 2.16 -3.18 23.92
C LEU A 184 0.77 -2.53 23.93
N TRP A 185 -0.16 -3.02 24.76
CA TRP A 185 -1.48 -2.40 24.93
C TRP A 185 -1.44 -1.13 25.80
N LYS A 186 -0.31 -0.83 26.47
CA LYS A 186 -0.18 0.36 27.30
C LYS A 186 -0.33 1.63 26.44
N GLY A 187 -1.30 2.47 26.78
CA GLY A 187 -1.60 3.70 26.06
C GLY A 187 -2.60 3.56 24.92
N VAL A 188 -3.02 2.33 24.59
CA VAL A 188 -4.13 2.06 23.66
C VAL A 188 -5.43 2.06 24.45
N SER A 189 -6.40 2.90 24.11
CA SER A 189 -7.69 2.91 24.82
C SER A 189 -8.46 1.61 24.59
N LYS A 190 -9.46 1.37 25.45
CA LYS A 190 -10.30 0.18 25.38
C LYS A 190 -11.02 0.03 24.01
N PRO A 191 -11.65 1.05 23.41
CA PRO A 191 -12.27 0.92 22.09
C PRO A 191 -11.29 0.50 20.98
N TYR A 192 -10.11 1.11 20.93
CA TYR A 192 -9.06 0.72 19.99
C TYR A 192 -8.56 -0.70 20.26
N GLY A 193 -8.31 -1.00 21.53
CA GLY A 193 -7.85 -2.31 21.98
C GLY A 193 -8.81 -3.44 21.58
N GLU A 194 -10.10 -3.27 21.84
CA GLU A 194 -11.14 -4.24 21.49
C GLU A 194 -11.25 -4.41 19.97
N THR A 195 -11.21 -3.31 19.21
CA THR A 195 -11.26 -3.35 17.74
C THR A 195 -10.08 -4.12 17.17
N ILE A 196 -8.85 -3.76 17.53
CA ILE A 196 -7.64 -4.41 17.02
C ILE A 196 -7.61 -5.88 17.43
N ARG A 197 -7.85 -6.16 18.71
CA ARG A 197 -7.78 -7.51 19.26
C ARG A 197 -8.82 -8.45 18.68
N ALA A 198 -10.01 -7.96 18.29
CA ALA A 198 -11.02 -8.78 17.61
C ALA A 198 -10.47 -9.42 16.32
N PHE A 199 -9.74 -8.66 15.50
CA PHE A 199 -9.15 -9.17 14.26
C PHE A 199 -7.88 -10.00 14.49
N LEU A 200 -7.08 -9.69 15.52
CA LEU A 200 -5.98 -10.55 15.95
C LEU A 200 -6.48 -11.93 16.42
N ALA A 201 -7.55 -11.96 17.21
CA ALA A 201 -8.19 -13.19 17.66
C ALA A 201 -8.84 -13.96 16.49
N TYR A 202 -9.45 -13.25 15.53
CA TYR A 202 -9.96 -13.86 14.31
C TYR A 202 -8.84 -14.50 13.49
N PHE A 203 -7.72 -13.80 13.28
CA PHE A 203 -6.53 -14.33 12.63
C PHE A 203 -6.04 -15.61 13.33
N GLN A 204 -5.91 -15.57 14.66
CA GLN A 204 -5.55 -16.75 15.47
C GLN A 204 -6.52 -17.92 15.24
N ASN A 205 -7.82 -17.66 15.16
CA ASN A 205 -8.79 -18.72 14.90
C ASN A 205 -8.65 -19.31 13.49
N GLN A 206 -8.36 -18.48 12.49
CA GLN A 206 -8.19 -18.93 11.10
C GLN A 206 -6.97 -19.82 10.94
N ILE A 207 -5.83 -19.47 11.55
CA ILE A 207 -4.64 -20.33 11.48
C ILE A 207 -4.86 -21.67 12.18
N LEU A 208 -5.62 -21.72 13.28
CA LEU A 208 -5.89 -22.96 14.03
C LEU A 208 -6.82 -23.93 13.28
N ARG A 209 -7.60 -23.44 12.31
CA ARG A 209 -8.48 -24.28 11.47
C ARG A 209 -7.75 -24.96 10.33
N ARG A 210 -6.50 -24.57 10.03
CA ARG A 210 -5.69 -25.16 8.97
C ARG A 210 -4.88 -26.31 9.59
N SER A 211 -5.19 -27.54 9.20
CA SER A 211 -4.68 -28.76 9.83
C SER A 211 -3.35 -29.27 9.28
N GLU A 212 -2.90 -28.75 8.13
CA GLU A 212 -1.80 -29.34 7.38
C GLU A 212 -0.42 -28.83 7.82
N ASP A 213 -0.31 -27.59 8.31
CA ASP A 213 0.96 -27.00 8.73
C ASP A 213 0.83 -26.09 9.96
N ALA A 214 1.82 -26.14 10.85
CA ALA A 214 1.94 -25.20 11.95
C ALA A 214 2.31 -23.79 11.44
N PHE A 215 1.72 -22.76 12.05
CA PHE A 215 2.05 -21.36 11.78
C PHE A 215 3.30 -20.93 12.55
N CYS A 216 4.26 -20.32 11.85
CA CYS A 216 5.49 -19.77 12.41
C CYS A 216 5.33 -18.28 12.74
N PHE A 217 5.47 -17.93 14.02
CA PHE A 217 5.36 -16.53 14.47
C PHE A 217 6.67 -15.75 14.44
N SER A 218 7.80 -16.40 14.17
CA SER A 218 9.12 -15.77 14.14
C SER A 218 9.13 -14.54 13.24
N ASN A 219 9.67 -13.42 13.73
CA ASN A 219 9.73 -12.15 12.99
C ASN A 219 8.37 -11.66 12.42
N GLY A 220 7.27 -12.20 12.94
CA GLY A 220 5.91 -11.89 12.56
C GLY A 220 5.57 -10.44 12.87
N SER A 221 4.87 -9.76 11.96
CA SER A 221 4.41 -8.39 12.21
C SER A 221 2.98 -8.40 12.74
N ILE A 222 2.75 -7.78 13.89
CA ILE A 222 1.41 -7.66 14.49
C ILE A 222 0.45 -6.94 13.55
N GLY A 223 0.90 -5.87 12.89
CA GLY A 223 0.11 -5.21 11.86
C GLY A 223 -0.25 -6.11 10.69
N ASN A 224 0.64 -7.02 10.26
CA ASN A 224 0.30 -7.98 9.21
C ASN A 224 -0.75 -8.99 9.68
N PHE A 225 -0.68 -9.45 10.93
CA PHE A 225 -1.66 -10.38 11.49
C PHE A 225 -3.04 -9.72 11.67
N PHE A 226 -3.06 -8.49 12.17
CA PHE A 226 -4.28 -7.68 12.22
C PHE A 226 -4.89 -7.50 10.83
N PHE A 227 -4.07 -7.11 9.86
CA PHE A 227 -4.50 -6.90 8.49
C PHE A 227 -5.03 -8.20 7.86
N ALA A 228 -4.31 -9.31 8.00
CA ALA A 228 -4.74 -10.61 7.48
C ALA A 228 -6.03 -11.11 8.13
N GLY A 229 -6.20 -10.87 9.43
CA GLY A 229 -7.44 -11.13 10.16
C GLY A 229 -8.61 -10.32 9.60
N ALA A 230 -8.43 -9.01 9.42
CA ALA A 230 -9.42 -8.11 8.84
C ALA A 230 -9.81 -8.51 7.41
N ARG A 231 -8.83 -8.76 6.54
CA ARG A 231 -9.06 -9.21 5.15
C ARG A 231 -9.86 -10.50 5.10
N THR A 232 -9.48 -11.49 5.91
CA THR A 232 -10.17 -12.78 5.93
C THR A 232 -11.57 -12.68 6.54
N PHE A 233 -11.79 -11.74 7.45
CA PHE A 233 -13.12 -11.47 7.99
C PHE A 233 -14.04 -10.81 6.96
N PHE A 234 -13.56 -9.76 6.28
CA PHE A 234 -14.35 -9.03 5.28
C PHE A 234 -14.45 -9.74 3.93
N GLN A 235 -13.57 -10.70 3.66
CA GLN A 235 -13.36 -11.26 2.31
C GLN A 235 -13.13 -10.12 1.29
N SER A 236 -12.35 -9.11 1.69
CA SER A 236 -12.06 -7.94 0.87
C SER A 236 -10.75 -7.31 1.32
N LEU A 237 -9.80 -7.16 0.38
CA LEU A 237 -8.56 -6.44 0.60
C LEU A 237 -8.83 -4.95 0.85
N ASP A 238 -9.64 -4.31 0.02
CA ASP A 238 -9.97 -2.89 0.13
C ASP A 238 -10.66 -2.55 1.47
N ALA A 239 -11.59 -3.40 1.95
CA ALA A 239 -12.23 -3.19 3.26
C ALA A 239 -11.24 -3.31 4.43
N ALA A 240 -10.28 -4.23 4.34
CA ALA A 240 -9.24 -4.38 5.35
C ALA A 240 -8.29 -3.17 5.37
N ILE A 241 -7.96 -2.62 4.20
CA ILE A 241 -7.17 -1.39 4.08
C ILE A 241 -7.92 -0.21 4.71
N PHE A 242 -9.20 -0.09 4.40
CA PHE A 242 -10.05 0.95 4.98
C PHE A 242 -10.07 0.87 6.51
N LEU A 243 -10.30 -0.32 7.06
CA LEU A 243 -10.26 -0.53 8.52
C LEU A 243 -8.90 -0.15 9.11
N PHE A 244 -7.80 -0.62 8.50
CA PHE A 244 -6.45 -0.29 8.98
C PHE A 244 -6.21 1.21 8.97
N SER A 245 -6.69 1.90 7.92
CA SER A 245 -6.55 3.35 7.76
C SER A 245 -7.32 4.12 8.83
N ARG A 246 -8.51 3.63 9.23
CA ARG A 246 -9.29 4.23 10.33
C ARG A 246 -8.67 3.96 11.70
N VAL A 247 -8.21 2.75 11.95
CA VAL A 247 -7.51 2.39 13.20
C VAL A 247 -6.15 3.12 13.33
N SER A 248 -5.52 3.49 12.22
CA SER A 248 -4.25 4.22 12.23
C SER A 248 -4.42 5.73 12.11
N ASP A 249 -5.67 6.22 12.10
CA ASP A 249 -6.03 7.63 11.89
C ASP A 249 -5.29 8.27 10.71
N ILE A 250 -5.31 7.59 9.56
CA ILE A 250 -4.75 8.10 8.30
C ILE A 250 -5.68 9.20 7.76
N PRO A 251 -5.14 10.37 7.35
CA PRO A 251 -5.92 11.44 6.73
C PRO A 251 -6.83 10.92 5.62
N ILE A 252 -8.07 11.43 5.56
CA ILE A 252 -9.11 10.89 4.66
C ILE A 252 -8.72 11.08 3.19
N GLU A 253 -7.95 12.12 2.87
CA GLU A 253 -7.47 12.42 1.53
C GLU A 253 -6.25 11.57 1.13
N SER A 254 -5.58 10.91 2.08
CA SER A 254 -4.45 10.02 1.83
C SER A 254 -4.94 8.59 1.62
N LEU A 255 -4.82 8.11 0.39
CA LEU A 255 -5.28 6.79 0.00
C LEU A 255 -4.10 5.83 -0.10
N VAL A 256 -4.26 4.63 0.46
CA VAL A 256 -3.38 3.49 0.20
C VAL A 256 -4.19 2.51 -0.64
N LEU A 257 -3.81 2.32 -1.91
CA LEU A 257 -4.56 1.48 -2.83
C LEU A 257 -3.72 0.28 -3.26
N PRO A 258 -4.28 -0.95 -3.21
CA PRO A 258 -3.69 -2.07 -3.90
C PRO A 258 -3.88 -1.83 -5.39
N VAL A 259 -2.84 -2.06 -6.20
CA VAL A 259 -2.98 -1.89 -7.65
C VAL A 259 -3.97 -2.90 -8.24
N ILE A 260 -4.14 -4.06 -7.61
CA ILE A 260 -5.13 -5.08 -7.94
C ILE A 260 -5.97 -5.39 -6.70
N SER A 261 -7.28 -5.21 -6.80
CA SER A 261 -8.23 -5.58 -5.76
C SER A 261 -8.58 -7.06 -5.88
N THR A 262 -7.87 -7.91 -5.14
CA THR A 262 -8.10 -9.36 -5.14
C THR A 262 -8.05 -9.94 -3.73
N ASN A 263 -8.70 -11.08 -3.52
CA ASN A 263 -8.53 -11.92 -2.33
C ASN A 263 -7.68 -13.17 -2.61
N GLU A 264 -7.25 -13.35 -3.85
CA GLU A 264 -6.46 -14.48 -4.30
C GLU A 264 -4.96 -14.17 -4.27
N ARG A 265 -4.16 -15.22 -4.29
CA ARG A 265 -2.71 -15.10 -4.39
C ARG A 265 -2.33 -14.75 -5.82
N LEU A 266 -1.48 -13.74 -5.99
CA LEU A 266 -0.87 -13.43 -7.27
C LEU A 266 0.64 -13.62 -7.18
N THR A 267 1.21 -14.27 -8.20
CA THR A 267 2.65 -14.51 -8.27
C THR A 267 3.24 -13.61 -9.34
N LEU A 268 4.33 -12.90 -8.99
CA LEU A 268 5.11 -12.15 -9.97
C LEU A 268 6.12 -13.07 -10.65
N GLY A 269 6.20 -12.99 -11.98
CA GLY A 269 7.25 -13.58 -12.79
C GLY A 269 8.08 -12.52 -13.50
N CYS A 270 9.32 -12.85 -13.84
CA CYS A 270 10.13 -12.07 -14.77
C CYS A 270 10.77 -12.96 -15.83
N GLU A 271 10.91 -12.42 -17.04
CA GLU A 271 11.69 -13.00 -18.14
C GLU A 271 12.99 -12.20 -18.25
N LEU A 272 14.13 -12.88 -18.35
CA LEU A 272 15.44 -12.28 -18.60
C LEU A 272 15.74 -12.24 -20.11
N TRP A 273 16.75 -11.47 -20.51
CA TRP A 273 17.12 -11.35 -21.93
C TRP A 273 17.63 -12.64 -22.58
N ASP A 274 18.13 -13.59 -21.78
CA ASP A 274 18.50 -14.93 -22.26
C ASP A 274 17.31 -15.91 -22.38
N GLY A 275 16.09 -15.45 -22.05
CA GLY A 275 14.87 -16.26 -22.07
C GLY A 275 14.57 -17.00 -20.75
N THR A 276 15.43 -16.90 -19.74
CA THR A 276 15.19 -17.49 -18.41
C THR A 276 13.97 -16.85 -17.75
N ILE A 277 13.09 -17.67 -17.16
CA ILE A 277 11.94 -17.20 -16.38
C ILE A 277 12.19 -17.45 -14.89
N ILE A 278 12.12 -16.38 -14.08
CA ILE A 278 12.18 -16.45 -12.62
C ILE A 278 10.79 -16.18 -12.06
N ARG A 279 10.39 -16.95 -11.03
CA ARG A 279 9.07 -16.87 -10.41
C ARG A 279 9.19 -16.54 -8.93
N GLY A 280 8.28 -15.70 -8.46
CA GLY A 280 8.23 -15.20 -7.09
C GLY A 280 9.08 -13.95 -6.92
N GLN A 281 8.51 -12.95 -6.27
CA GLN A 281 9.14 -11.64 -6.08
C GLN A 281 10.46 -11.77 -5.30
N ASN A 282 10.47 -12.63 -4.28
CA ASN A 282 11.64 -12.91 -3.44
C ASN A 282 12.78 -13.52 -4.27
N LYS A 283 12.49 -14.46 -5.18
CA LYS A 283 13.53 -15.07 -6.03
C LYS A 283 14.14 -14.09 -7.03
N ILE A 284 13.36 -13.11 -7.48
CA ILE A 284 13.82 -12.04 -8.38
C ILE A 284 14.76 -11.09 -7.62
N SER A 285 14.29 -10.56 -6.48
CA SER A 285 14.90 -9.41 -5.81
C SER A 285 15.91 -9.77 -4.71
N HIS A 286 15.62 -10.77 -3.88
CA HIS A 286 16.45 -11.14 -2.71
C HIS A 286 16.16 -12.60 -2.29
N PRO A 287 16.67 -13.60 -3.04
CA PRO A 287 16.35 -14.99 -2.79
C PRO A 287 16.80 -15.41 -1.39
N THR A 288 15.87 -15.95 -0.60
CA THR A 288 16.17 -16.54 0.71
C THR A 288 16.58 -18.01 0.57
N ASN A 289 17.47 -18.47 1.47
CA ASN A 289 17.95 -19.86 1.56
C ASN A 289 16.93 -20.83 2.20
N GLY A 290 15.64 -20.47 2.23
CA GLY A 290 14.59 -21.27 2.85
C GLY A 290 14.42 -21.06 4.37
N TRP A 291 15.28 -20.26 5.00
CA TRP A 291 15.17 -19.87 6.42
C TRP A 291 14.63 -18.44 6.56
N MET A 292 13.84 -18.20 7.61
CA MET A 292 13.28 -16.88 7.89
C MET A 292 14.32 -16.00 8.58
N GLU A 293 15.17 -15.35 7.78
CA GLU A 293 16.14 -14.36 8.24
C GLU A 293 15.57 -12.94 8.15
N PRO A 294 16.08 -11.97 8.92
CA PRO A 294 15.83 -10.56 8.63
C PRO A 294 16.23 -10.29 7.18
N ILE A 295 15.26 -9.89 6.34
CA ILE A 295 15.57 -9.50 4.96
C ILE A 295 16.38 -8.22 5.03
N ASP A 296 17.70 -8.35 4.87
CA ASP A 296 18.56 -7.22 4.61
C ASP A 296 18.47 -6.90 3.11
N LYS A 297 17.67 -5.88 2.77
CA LYS A 297 17.64 -5.31 1.42
C LYS A 297 18.88 -4.43 1.14
N GLY A 298 19.81 -4.37 2.10
CA GLY A 298 21.09 -3.69 1.97
C GLY A 298 22.02 -4.33 0.94
N ILE A 299 22.95 -3.51 0.47
CA ILE A 299 23.93 -3.85 -0.55
C ILE A 299 24.90 -4.86 0.06
N THR A 300 24.81 -6.15 -0.28
CA THR A 300 25.93 -7.11 -0.48
C THR A 300 25.57 -8.60 -0.41
N SER A 301 24.40 -9.03 0.06
CA SER A 301 24.18 -10.47 0.31
C SER A 301 23.80 -11.30 -0.93
N CYS A 302 23.25 -10.67 -1.97
CA CYS A 302 22.72 -11.37 -3.14
C CYS A 302 23.48 -11.01 -4.43
N PRO A 303 23.95 -12.01 -5.20
CA PRO A 303 24.61 -11.75 -6.49
C PRO A 303 23.63 -11.13 -7.49
N ALA A 304 24.15 -10.34 -8.42
CA ALA A 304 23.40 -9.80 -9.55
C ALA A 304 22.76 -10.94 -10.37
N LEU A 305 21.67 -10.62 -11.08
CA LEU A 305 21.08 -11.55 -12.04
C LEU A 305 22.06 -11.81 -13.20
N PRO A 306 22.04 -13.03 -13.79
CA PRO A 306 22.98 -13.41 -14.84
C PRO A 306 22.83 -12.54 -16.10
N THR A 307 21.59 -12.15 -16.42
CA THR A 307 21.26 -11.20 -17.48
C THR A 307 20.20 -10.21 -16.99
N LYS A 308 20.09 -9.07 -17.67
CA LYS A 308 19.11 -8.02 -17.33
C LYS A 308 17.68 -8.58 -17.42
N ILE A 309 16.78 -8.06 -16.59
CA ILE A 309 15.35 -8.35 -16.73
C ILE A 309 14.85 -7.71 -18.03
N LYS A 310 14.16 -8.51 -18.85
CA LYS A 310 13.50 -8.06 -20.09
C LYS A 310 12.09 -7.57 -19.80
N ARG A 311 11.31 -8.29 -18.99
CA ARG A 311 9.95 -7.87 -18.57
C ARG A 311 9.50 -8.58 -17.29
N VAL A 312 8.47 -8.02 -16.65
CA VAL A 312 7.72 -8.67 -15.55
C VAL A 312 6.27 -8.87 -15.93
N PHE A 313 5.63 -9.86 -15.32
CA PHE A 313 4.23 -10.22 -15.58
C PHE A 313 3.63 -10.99 -14.41
N TYR A 314 2.31 -11.03 -14.31
CA TYR A 314 1.61 -11.83 -13.32
C TYR A 314 1.40 -13.27 -13.82
N MET A 315 1.49 -14.22 -12.90
CA MET A 315 1.29 -15.64 -13.17
C MET A 315 0.19 -16.20 -12.27
N SER A 316 -0.58 -17.14 -12.81
CA SER A 316 -1.54 -17.91 -12.00
C SER A 316 -0.80 -18.71 -10.92
N SER A 317 -1.37 -18.75 -9.71
CA SER A 317 -0.92 -19.62 -8.62
C SER A 317 -1.57 -21.01 -8.64
N GLU A 318 -2.52 -21.29 -9.54
CA GLU A 318 -3.25 -22.56 -9.58
C GLU A 318 -2.70 -23.56 -10.61
N GLY A 319 -2.70 -24.83 -10.22
CA GLY A 319 -2.45 -25.98 -11.09
C GLY A 319 -1.00 -26.47 -11.10
N SER A 320 -0.82 -27.78 -10.93
CA SER A 320 0.49 -28.44 -10.93
C SER A 320 1.19 -28.45 -12.29
N ASN A 321 0.54 -28.07 -13.40
CA ASN A 321 1.10 -28.29 -14.75
C ASN A 321 0.87 -27.18 -15.82
N LEU A 322 0.23 -26.04 -15.53
CA LEU A 322 0.07 -24.96 -16.54
C LEU A 322 0.16 -23.56 -15.91
N SER A 323 1.37 -23.19 -15.48
CA SER A 323 1.67 -21.84 -15.02
C SER A 323 1.80 -20.88 -16.21
N HIS A 324 0.68 -20.25 -16.55
CA HIS A 324 0.59 -19.27 -17.62
C HIS A 324 0.52 -17.84 -17.06
N GLU A 325 0.91 -16.89 -17.91
CA GLU A 325 0.75 -15.46 -17.67
C GLU A 325 -0.75 -15.14 -17.54
N VAL A 326 -1.10 -14.31 -16.55
CA VAL A 326 -2.48 -13.86 -16.28
C VAL A 326 -2.54 -12.34 -16.34
N PHE A 327 -3.74 -11.81 -16.60
CA PHE A 327 -3.99 -10.39 -16.82
C PHE A 327 -5.02 -9.87 -15.81
N PRO A 328 -4.64 -9.70 -14.53
CA PRO A 328 -5.56 -9.21 -13.52
C PRO A 328 -5.99 -7.77 -13.83
N ASP A 329 -7.25 -7.45 -13.50
CA ASP A 329 -7.76 -6.10 -13.65
C ASP A 329 -7.19 -5.15 -12.60
N VAL A 330 -6.94 -3.90 -13.01
CA VAL A 330 -6.51 -2.83 -12.11
C VAL A 330 -7.66 -2.44 -11.20
N ASN A 331 -7.36 -2.10 -9.94
CA ASN A 331 -8.31 -1.47 -9.04
C ASN A 331 -8.89 -0.19 -9.71
N PRO A 332 -10.21 -0.10 -9.97
CA PRO A 332 -10.80 1.02 -10.69
C PRO A 332 -10.55 2.37 -10.01
N THR A 333 -10.42 2.38 -8.68
CA THR A 333 -10.08 3.57 -7.90
C THR A 333 -8.70 4.12 -8.28
N VAL A 334 -7.72 3.25 -8.59
CA VAL A 334 -6.39 3.66 -9.06
C VAL A 334 -6.50 4.39 -10.39
N LEU A 335 -7.30 3.87 -11.33
CA LEU A 335 -7.53 4.50 -12.63
C LEU A 335 -8.23 5.86 -12.49
N GLU A 336 -9.16 5.99 -11.55
CA GLU A 336 -9.81 7.27 -11.23
C GLU A 336 -8.82 8.29 -10.66
N GLN A 337 -7.99 7.88 -9.68
CA GLN A 337 -6.98 8.77 -9.10
C GLN A 337 -5.94 9.22 -10.14
N LEU A 338 -5.54 8.34 -11.07
CA LEU A 338 -4.64 8.70 -12.18
C LEU A 338 -5.25 9.76 -13.12
N LYS A 339 -6.55 9.68 -13.41
CA LYS A 339 -7.25 10.66 -14.26
C LYS A 339 -7.26 12.06 -13.64
N ASN A 340 -7.29 12.14 -12.32
CA ASN A 340 -7.42 13.39 -11.56
C ASN A 340 -6.10 13.87 -10.94
N ALA A 341 -4.99 13.16 -11.16
CA ALA A 341 -3.69 13.50 -10.57
C ALA A 341 -3.12 14.80 -11.15
N ASP A 342 -2.64 15.68 -10.27
CA ASP A 342 -1.87 16.87 -10.62
C ASP A 342 -0.39 16.51 -10.84
N CYS A 343 0.07 15.36 -10.33
CA CYS A 343 1.38 14.80 -10.61
C CYS A 343 1.40 13.29 -10.35
N ILE A 344 2.17 12.58 -11.20
CA ILE A 344 2.37 11.14 -11.10
C ILE A 344 3.84 10.89 -10.75
N ILE A 345 4.10 10.08 -9.72
CA ILE A 345 5.44 9.83 -9.20
C ILE A 345 5.71 8.32 -9.30
N PHE A 346 6.81 7.98 -9.96
CA PHE A 346 7.46 6.68 -9.88
C PHE A 346 8.55 6.79 -8.82
N ALA A 347 8.23 6.33 -7.61
CA ALA A 347 9.09 6.51 -6.45
C ALA A 347 10.34 5.62 -6.49
N MET A 348 11.30 5.88 -5.61
CA MET A 348 12.43 4.98 -5.39
C MET A 348 11.99 3.65 -4.77
N GLY A 349 12.70 2.59 -5.15
CA GLY A 349 12.41 1.21 -4.80
C GLY A 349 12.89 0.26 -5.88
N SER A 350 12.75 -1.05 -5.66
CA SER A 350 13.13 -2.05 -6.64
C SER A 350 12.30 -1.89 -7.92
N LEU A 351 12.97 -1.67 -9.03
CA LEU A 351 12.34 -1.26 -10.28
C LEU A 351 11.32 -2.31 -10.77
N PHE A 352 11.75 -3.58 -10.83
CA PHE A 352 10.96 -4.65 -11.43
C PHE A 352 10.05 -5.36 -10.44
N THR A 353 10.35 -5.30 -9.13
CA THR A 353 9.52 -5.96 -8.11
C THR A 353 8.64 -5.03 -7.28
N SER A 354 8.84 -3.70 -7.33
CA SER A 354 7.98 -2.73 -6.64
C SER A 354 7.22 -1.82 -7.59
N ILE A 355 7.89 -1.27 -8.61
CA ILE A 355 7.29 -0.25 -9.48
C ILE A 355 6.59 -0.91 -10.67
N CYS A 356 7.35 -1.60 -11.53
CA CYS A 356 6.83 -2.21 -12.77
C CYS A 356 5.63 -3.14 -12.60
N PRO A 357 5.45 -3.92 -11.51
CA PRO A 357 4.27 -4.78 -11.37
C PRO A 357 2.95 -3.99 -11.41
N SER A 358 2.96 -2.75 -10.94
CA SER A 358 1.79 -1.87 -11.01
C SER A 358 1.57 -1.28 -12.40
N LEU A 359 2.63 -1.19 -13.21
CA LEU A 359 2.64 -0.47 -14.48
C LEU A 359 2.30 -1.36 -15.69
N VAL A 360 2.54 -2.66 -15.58
CA VAL A 360 2.25 -3.63 -16.66
C VAL A 360 0.76 -3.88 -16.89
N LEU A 361 -0.10 -3.38 -15.99
CA LEU A 361 -1.54 -3.64 -16.04
C LEU A 361 -2.26 -2.78 -17.08
N LEU A 362 -3.32 -3.34 -17.67
CA LEU A 362 -4.11 -2.67 -18.70
C LEU A 362 -4.81 -1.42 -18.13
N GLY A 363 -4.82 -0.34 -18.91
CA GLY A 363 -5.41 0.94 -18.51
C GLY A 363 -4.43 1.89 -17.83
N VAL A 364 -3.35 1.39 -17.20
CA VAL A 364 -2.37 2.26 -16.51
C VAL A 364 -1.56 3.08 -17.52
N GLY A 365 -0.91 2.42 -18.50
CA GLY A 365 -0.15 3.11 -19.55
C GLY A 365 -1.01 4.04 -20.40
N GLU A 366 -2.22 3.62 -20.73
CA GLU A 366 -3.18 4.40 -21.49
C GLU A 366 -3.51 5.72 -20.79
N ILE A 367 -3.86 5.67 -19.49
CA ILE A 367 -4.18 6.88 -18.73
C ILE A 367 -2.93 7.74 -18.56
N ILE A 368 -1.81 7.18 -18.09
CA ILE A 368 -0.60 7.98 -17.79
C ILE A 368 -0.11 8.72 -19.03
N SER A 369 -0.04 8.07 -20.19
CA SER A 369 0.42 8.70 -21.44
C SER A 369 -0.49 9.82 -21.94
N SER A 370 -1.79 9.77 -21.59
CA SER A 370 -2.77 10.79 -21.94
C SER A 370 -2.73 12.04 -21.05
N ARG A 371 -2.17 11.93 -19.83
CA ARG A 371 -2.09 13.05 -18.89
C ARG A 371 -1.05 14.08 -19.34
N SER A 372 -1.34 15.37 -19.16
CA SER A 372 -0.38 16.46 -19.38
C SER A 372 0.42 16.83 -18.14
N CYS A 373 0.03 16.33 -16.96
CA CYS A 373 0.68 16.64 -15.69
C CYS A 373 2.16 16.21 -15.64
N PRO A 374 2.95 16.75 -14.70
CA PRO A 374 4.26 16.22 -14.33
C PRO A 374 4.22 14.71 -14.06
N LYS A 375 5.24 14.01 -14.56
CA LYS A 375 5.45 12.57 -14.37
C LYS A 375 6.91 12.35 -14.00
N VAL A 376 7.12 12.13 -12.70
CA VAL A 376 8.43 12.22 -12.06
C VAL A 376 8.96 10.83 -11.75
N LEU A 377 10.14 10.52 -12.25
CA LEU A 377 10.90 9.35 -11.78
C LEU A 377 11.88 9.78 -10.70
N MET A 378 11.82 9.16 -9.52
CA MET A 378 12.81 9.29 -8.45
C MET A 378 13.79 8.11 -8.55
N LEU A 379 15.04 8.37 -8.90
CA LEU A 379 16.04 7.30 -9.03
C LEU A 379 16.46 6.75 -7.67
N ASN A 380 16.81 5.46 -7.67
CA ASN A 380 17.48 4.85 -6.53
C ASN A 380 18.88 5.47 -6.36
N GLY A 381 19.35 5.58 -5.12
CA GLY A 381 20.71 6.07 -4.86
C GLY A 381 21.78 4.99 -5.00
N THR A 382 21.40 3.72 -5.04
CA THR A 382 22.33 2.59 -5.15
C THR A 382 21.80 1.51 -6.09
N HIS A 383 22.72 0.70 -6.62
CA HIS A 383 22.34 -0.46 -7.41
C HIS A 383 21.73 -1.55 -6.54
N ASP A 384 20.80 -2.30 -7.13
CA ASP A 384 20.30 -3.55 -6.57
C ASP A 384 20.55 -4.72 -7.54
N ARG A 385 20.15 -5.92 -7.13
CA ARG A 385 20.27 -7.14 -7.92
C ARG A 385 19.56 -7.06 -9.28
N GLU A 386 18.46 -6.31 -9.35
CA GLU A 386 17.59 -6.21 -10.53
C GLU A 386 18.15 -5.27 -11.60
N THR A 387 18.88 -4.25 -11.17
CA THR A 387 19.31 -3.10 -11.99
C THR A 387 20.84 -2.98 -12.11
N SER A 388 21.55 -4.09 -11.94
CA SER A 388 23.01 -4.13 -12.13
C SER A 388 23.40 -3.64 -13.53
N GLY A 389 24.31 -2.66 -13.58
CA GLY A 389 24.76 -2.04 -14.83
C GLY A 389 23.69 -1.22 -15.57
N PHE A 390 22.69 -0.70 -14.84
CA PHE A 390 21.74 0.27 -15.39
C PHE A 390 22.28 1.70 -15.25
N ASN A 391 22.06 2.49 -16.29
CA ASN A 391 22.13 3.95 -16.24
C ASN A 391 20.72 4.51 -16.00
N ALA A 392 20.61 5.82 -15.74
CA ALA A 392 19.34 6.52 -15.59
C ALA A 392 18.37 6.29 -16.78
N SER A 393 18.88 6.35 -18.02
CA SER A 393 18.07 6.08 -19.22
C SER A 393 17.49 4.66 -19.27
N CYS A 394 18.16 3.68 -18.64
CA CYS A 394 17.67 2.31 -18.58
C CYS A 394 16.42 2.19 -17.69
N PHE A 395 16.34 2.97 -16.61
CA PHE A 395 15.13 3.02 -15.77
C PHE A 395 13.96 3.62 -16.54
N VAL A 396 14.21 4.69 -17.30
CA VAL A 396 13.21 5.33 -18.17
C VAL A 396 12.70 4.34 -19.23
N THR A 397 13.61 3.61 -19.89
CA THR A 397 13.25 2.55 -20.85
C THR A 397 12.41 1.45 -20.19
N ALA A 398 12.85 0.92 -19.05
CA ALA A 398 12.14 -0.18 -18.38
C ALA A 398 10.71 0.21 -17.93
N ILE A 399 10.52 1.43 -17.42
CA ILE A 399 9.18 1.95 -17.07
C ILE A 399 8.33 2.14 -18.33
N THR A 400 8.93 2.69 -19.39
CA THR A 400 8.25 2.86 -20.69
C THR A 400 7.81 1.51 -21.26
N ASP A 401 8.68 0.51 -21.20
CA ASP A 401 8.39 -0.84 -21.70
C ASP A 401 7.35 -1.57 -20.87
N ALA A 402 7.36 -1.37 -19.55
CA ALA A 402 6.30 -1.89 -18.67
C ALA A 402 4.94 -1.28 -19.02
N LEU A 403 4.86 0.05 -19.13
CA LEU A 403 3.62 0.78 -19.44
C LEU A 403 3.12 0.50 -20.87
N ASN A 404 4.04 0.37 -21.83
CA ASN A 404 3.71 -0.02 -23.20
C ASN A 404 3.43 -1.51 -23.34
N ARG A 405 3.81 -2.33 -22.36
CA ARG A 405 3.88 -3.79 -22.48
C ARG A 405 4.64 -4.22 -23.72
N THR A 406 5.77 -3.55 -24.02
CA THR A 406 6.55 -3.71 -25.26
C THR A 406 6.88 -5.17 -25.58
N HIS A 407 7.18 -5.96 -24.55
CA HIS A 407 7.60 -7.35 -24.67
C HIS A 407 6.48 -8.37 -24.38
N GLY A 408 5.24 -7.91 -24.19
CA GLY A 408 4.06 -8.77 -24.02
C GLY A 408 3.42 -9.16 -25.35
N ASN A 409 2.45 -10.07 -25.29
CA ASN A 409 1.72 -10.56 -26.48
C ASN A 409 0.35 -9.88 -26.68
N HIS A 410 -0.08 -8.99 -25.77
CA HIS A 410 -1.43 -8.45 -25.75
C HIS A 410 -1.45 -6.94 -25.44
N ASN A 411 -2.27 -6.19 -26.18
CA ASN A 411 -2.57 -4.77 -25.97
C ASN A 411 -1.32 -3.89 -25.79
N CYS A 412 -0.31 -4.09 -26.63
CA CYS A 412 0.93 -3.32 -26.58
C CYS A 412 0.71 -1.90 -27.12
N LEU A 413 1.27 -0.91 -26.44
CA LEU A 413 1.27 0.49 -26.85
C LEU A 413 2.63 0.84 -27.49
N LYS A 414 2.71 2.00 -28.13
CA LYS A 414 3.94 2.52 -28.77
C LYS A 414 4.22 3.98 -28.38
N ASN A 415 3.88 4.36 -27.15
CA ASN A 415 4.10 5.71 -26.68
C ASN A 415 5.60 5.95 -26.41
N PRO A 416 6.15 7.10 -26.79
CA PRO A 416 7.55 7.43 -26.50
C PRO A 416 7.77 7.68 -24.99
N PRO A 417 9.01 7.55 -24.47
CA PRO A 417 9.29 7.67 -23.04
C PRO A 417 8.82 8.97 -22.39
N ASN A 418 8.94 10.10 -23.11
CA ASN A 418 8.53 11.42 -22.61
C ASN A 418 7.02 11.56 -22.34
N ARG A 419 6.18 10.63 -22.84
CA ARG A 419 4.76 10.54 -22.48
C ARG A 419 4.55 9.98 -21.07
N TYR A 420 5.48 9.18 -20.58
CA TYR A 420 5.39 8.52 -19.29
C TYR A 420 6.22 9.18 -18.21
N ILE A 421 7.40 9.70 -18.55
CA ILE A 421 8.29 10.39 -17.61
C ILE A 421 8.69 11.69 -18.29
N ASN A 422 8.63 12.82 -17.59
CA ASN A 422 9.10 14.10 -18.12
C ASN A 422 10.04 14.85 -17.16
N ALA A 423 10.17 14.37 -15.93
CA ALA A 423 11.15 14.85 -14.96
C ALA A 423 11.83 13.68 -14.25
N LEU A 424 13.12 13.84 -13.98
CA LEU A 424 13.95 12.88 -13.29
C LEU A 424 14.57 13.54 -12.06
N MET A 425 14.37 12.95 -10.89
CA MET A 425 15.03 13.35 -9.65
C MET A 425 16.15 12.35 -9.35
N VAL A 426 17.37 12.87 -9.21
CA VAL A 426 18.59 12.09 -9.02
C VAL A 426 19.18 12.41 -7.66
N PRO A 427 19.43 11.43 -6.79
CA PRO A 427 20.10 11.70 -5.53
C PRO A 427 21.56 12.08 -5.81
N ARG A 428 22.04 13.15 -5.19
CA ARG A 428 23.46 13.54 -5.19
C ARG A 428 24.29 12.36 -4.70
N ASP A 429 25.48 12.17 -5.26
CA ASP A 429 26.38 11.06 -4.90
C ASP A 429 25.72 9.66 -5.00
N GLY A 430 24.68 9.53 -5.82
CA GLY A 430 24.07 8.25 -6.17
C GLY A 430 25.00 7.42 -7.08
N GLN A 431 24.91 6.10 -6.99
CA GLN A 431 25.75 5.18 -7.77
C GLN A 431 25.28 5.05 -9.23
N ILE A 432 24.01 5.34 -9.52
CA ILE A 432 23.43 5.15 -10.84
C ILE A 432 23.93 6.25 -11.79
N PRO A 433 24.66 5.90 -12.87
CA PRO A 433 25.18 6.90 -13.80
C PRO A 433 24.04 7.64 -14.53
N VAL A 434 24.16 8.96 -14.62
CA VAL A 434 23.23 9.81 -15.37
C VAL A 434 23.78 10.09 -16.76
N ASP A 435 23.24 9.40 -17.75
CA ASP A 435 23.63 9.50 -19.16
C ASP A 435 22.76 10.51 -19.93
N VAL A 436 23.05 11.80 -19.72
CA VAL A 436 22.27 12.95 -20.23
C VAL A 436 21.96 12.88 -21.73
N GLY A 437 22.92 12.42 -22.55
CA GLY A 437 22.70 12.28 -24.00
C GLY A 437 21.58 11.29 -24.37
N HIS A 438 21.51 10.15 -23.68
CA HIS A 438 20.44 9.16 -23.88
C HIS A 438 19.11 9.63 -23.27
N LEU A 439 19.15 10.29 -22.10
CA LEU A 439 17.94 10.89 -21.52
C LEU A 439 17.34 11.95 -22.45
N THR A 440 18.18 12.77 -23.08
CA THR A 440 17.76 13.79 -24.06
C THR A 440 17.13 13.15 -25.29
N SER A 441 17.68 12.04 -25.80
CA SER A 441 17.09 11.32 -26.95
C SER A 441 15.76 10.62 -26.59
N GLN A 442 15.54 10.30 -25.32
CA GLN A 442 14.26 9.84 -24.78
C GLN A 442 13.27 11.00 -24.52
N GLY A 443 13.67 12.25 -24.75
CA GLY A 443 12.86 13.45 -24.54
C GLY A 443 12.78 13.90 -23.07
N ILE A 444 13.72 13.47 -22.24
CA ILE A 444 13.83 13.84 -20.82
C ILE A 444 14.84 14.96 -20.65
N TYR A 445 14.34 16.19 -20.53
CA TYR A 445 15.18 17.39 -20.39
C TYR A 445 15.29 17.88 -18.96
N ASN A 446 14.28 17.58 -18.12
CA ASN A 446 14.26 18.03 -16.74
C ASN A 446 14.90 16.99 -15.82
N VAL A 447 16.20 17.12 -15.59
CA VAL A 447 16.96 16.25 -14.67
C VAL A 447 17.44 17.10 -13.50
N VAL A 448 16.91 16.82 -12.32
CA VAL A 448 17.17 17.57 -11.09
C VAL A 448 17.99 16.72 -10.14
N THR A 449 19.21 17.17 -9.82
CA THR A 449 19.99 16.60 -8.73
C THR A 449 19.46 17.13 -7.39
N VAL A 450 19.18 16.23 -6.47
CA VAL A 450 18.61 16.51 -5.15
C VAL A 450 19.60 16.06 -4.09
N ASP A 451 19.74 16.81 -3.01
CA ASP A 451 20.63 16.42 -1.92
C ASP A 451 20.24 15.06 -1.31
N SER A 452 21.24 14.38 -0.80
CA SER A 452 21.16 13.01 -0.31
C SER A 452 22.06 12.84 0.90
N PHE A 453 21.90 11.70 1.58
CA PHE A 453 22.83 11.26 2.59
C PHE A 453 23.05 9.75 2.47
N ARG A 454 24.16 9.28 3.05
CA ARG A 454 24.54 7.87 3.01
C ARG A 454 24.05 7.17 4.27
N ASP A 455 23.09 6.27 4.10
CA ASP A 455 22.69 5.32 5.13
C ASP A 455 23.62 4.09 5.10
N PRO A 456 24.13 3.63 6.27
CA PRO A 456 25.04 2.48 6.31
C PRO A 456 24.44 1.17 5.79
N LYS A 457 23.11 1.00 5.84
CA LYS A 457 22.41 -0.23 5.44
C LYS A 457 21.90 -0.15 4.02
N VAL A 458 21.21 0.93 3.68
CA VAL A 458 20.51 1.06 2.38
C VAL A 458 21.26 1.90 1.36
N GLY A 459 22.41 2.47 1.72
CA GLY A 459 23.24 3.26 0.82
C GLY A 459 22.77 4.70 0.68
N THR A 460 23.00 5.31 -0.49
CA THR A 460 22.60 6.69 -0.75
C THR A 460 21.08 6.81 -0.81
N ILE A 461 20.51 7.70 0.01
CA ILE A 461 19.08 8.00 0.04
C ILE A 461 18.86 9.51 -0.04
N PHE A 462 17.77 9.93 -0.66
CA PHE A 462 17.41 11.34 -0.75
C PHE A 462 17.28 11.97 0.64
N ASP A 463 17.74 13.21 0.78
CA ASP A 463 17.26 14.07 1.85
C ASP A 463 15.78 14.38 1.59
N PRO A 464 14.87 13.95 2.48
CA PRO A 464 13.44 14.11 2.22
C PRO A 464 13.03 15.57 2.05
N LYS A 465 13.63 16.51 2.78
CA LYS A 465 13.24 17.93 2.70
C LYS A 465 13.64 18.52 1.36
N SER A 466 14.88 18.27 0.93
CA SER A 466 15.38 18.70 -0.38
C SER A 466 14.57 18.08 -1.51
N LEU A 467 14.17 16.81 -1.39
CA LEU A 467 13.32 16.15 -2.38
C LEU A 467 11.92 16.77 -2.48
N ILE A 468 11.27 17.04 -1.35
CA ILE A 468 9.97 17.73 -1.35
C ILE A 468 10.10 19.14 -1.93
N GLN A 469 11.17 19.87 -1.62
CA GLN A 469 11.40 21.20 -2.18
C GLN A 469 11.61 21.16 -3.70
N ALA A 470 12.33 20.17 -4.21
CA ALA A 470 12.49 19.95 -5.65
C ALA A 470 11.14 19.64 -6.32
N LEU A 471 10.31 18.81 -5.68
CA LEU A 471 8.95 18.51 -6.17
C LEU A 471 8.04 19.74 -6.17
N VAL A 472 8.06 20.55 -5.11
CA VAL A 472 7.32 21.82 -5.05
C VAL A 472 7.72 22.75 -6.19
N THR A 473 9.03 22.89 -6.42
CA THR A 473 9.55 23.75 -7.48
C THR A 473 9.07 23.29 -8.84
N LEU A 474 9.06 21.97 -9.08
CA LEU A 474 8.54 21.39 -10.31
C LEU A 474 7.04 21.68 -10.50
N LEU A 475 6.23 21.51 -9.45
CA LEU A 475 4.78 21.69 -9.50
C LEU A 475 4.36 23.15 -9.72
N ILE A 476 5.18 24.12 -9.29
CA ILE A 476 4.91 25.55 -9.50
C ILE A 476 5.24 25.98 -10.95
N GLN A 477 6.16 25.27 -11.61
CA GLN A 477 6.63 25.61 -12.96
C GLN A 477 5.74 25.07 -14.09
N THR A 478 4.79 24.21 -13.77
CA THR A 478 3.84 23.57 -14.71
C THR A 478 2.45 24.15 -14.57
#